data_AF-A0A2I4GAZ9-F1
#
_entry.id   AF-A0A2I4GAZ9-F1
#
_cell.length_a   1.000
_cell.length_b   1.000
_cell.length_c   1.000
_cell.angle_alpha   90.00
_cell.angle_beta   90.00
_cell.angle_gamma   90.00
#
_symmetry.space_group_name_H-M   'P 1'
#
loop_
_entity.id
_entity.type
_entity.pdbx_description
1 polymer ?
#
loop_
_entity_poly.entity_id
_entity_poly.type
_entity_poly.pdbx_seq_one_letter_code
_entity_poly.pdbx_strand_id
1 'polypeptide(L)'
;MEEAPSFIMERAGKIIRLSIHTFLKEFQYFTTTPVLLMLPFSASVLLSLAVFPSSSSPPFSIIHAHLKSLLHAAGISLSWLLVSLFNLNLSQTICNYLLCLPLILSSFVIAKASIIQALNGHRRSLPLPFSSFRSLYKPLLITHLCNLILNITINMAAMNTIRTFVFLSNNPIFLMVTRTVFYIILANMMVVGNLALVVAGMENCIGILAIRKAFLLRRGTNSMALLLALPLNCGLAAIEALFRFRVVRAYYLYERLTASMALEGLFVAYLYSLLLVLETIACCLFFKTCTSIFWTDEIDGYYDIELPKEEDEHPLAKLRTSEELP
;
A
#
# COMPACT_ATOMS: atom_id res chain seq x y z
N MET A 1 7.93 15.27 21.30
CA MET A 1 9.36 15.22 20.98
C MET A 1 9.47 15.26 19.47
N GLU A 2 9.92 16.37 18.89
CA GLU A 2 9.97 16.58 17.44
C GLU A 2 11.33 16.05 16.94
N GLU A 3 11.35 14.85 16.35
CA GLU A 3 12.58 14.27 15.82
C GLU A 3 13.15 15.16 14.71
N ALA A 4 14.44 15.48 14.78
CA ALA A 4 15.10 16.32 13.79
C ALA A 4 14.98 15.70 12.37
N PRO A 5 14.69 16.50 11.32
CA PRO A 5 14.41 15.98 9.97
C PRO A 5 15.59 15.21 9.34
N SER A 6 16.83 15.49 9.76
CA SER A 6 18.03 14.76 9.32
C SER A 6 18.03 13.30 9.78
N PHE A 7 17.59 13.04 11.01
CA PHE A 7 17.55 11.71 11.61
C PHE A 7 16.53 10.79 10.91
N ILE A 8 15.35 11.33 10.61
CA ILE A 8 14.30 10.63 9.85
C ILE A 8 14.81 10.22 8.47
N MET A 9 15.50 11.13 7.78
CA MET A 9 16.03 10.88 6.44
C MET A 9 17.12 9.82 6.44
N GLU A 10 18.04 9.85 7.41
CA GLU A 10 19.07 8.84 7.57
C GLU A 10 18.46 7.45 7.81
N ARG A 11 17.43 7.39 8.66
CA ARG A 11 16.73 6.14 8.99
C ARG A 11 15.97 5.56 7.80
N ALA A 12 15.26 6.40 7.04
CA ALA A 12 14.60 5.98 5.81
C ALA A 12 15.62 5.45 4.78
N GLY A 13 16.75 6.16 4.61
CA GLY A 13 17.84 5.73 3.73
C GLY A 13 18.44 4.38 4.14
N LYS A 14 18.61 4.14 5.44
CA LYS A 14 19.05 2.84 5.97
C LYS A 14 18.07 1.71 5.63
N ILE A 15 16.76 1.94 5.74
CA ILE A 15 15.75 0.94 5.38
C ILE A 15 15.76 0.66 3.87
N ILE A 16 15.89 1.67 3.02
CA ILE A 16 16.00 1.49 1.57
C ILE A 16 17.24 0.67 1.21
N ARG A 17 18.39 1.01 1.80
CA ARG A 17 19.63 0.25 1.57
C ARG A 17 19.48 -1.19 2.04
N LEU A 18 18.85 -1.40 3.19
CA LEU A 18 18.62 -2.74 3.74
C LEU A 18 17.62 -3.54 2.91
N SER A 19 16.58 -2.91 2.35
CA SER A 19 15.61 -3.60 1.48
C SER A 19 16.28 -4.06 0.20
N ILE A 20 17.09 -3.22 -0.44
CA ILE A 20 17.89 -3.58 -1.62
C ILE A 20 18.88 -4.69 -1.28
N HIS A 21 19.61 -4.57 -0.16
CA HIS A 21 20.54 -5.60 0.27
C HIS A 21 19.85 -6.95 0.53
N THR A 22 18.68 -6.94 1.20
CA THR A 22 17.90 -8.15 1.47
C THR A 22 17.38 -8.78 0.18
N PHE A 23 16.90 -7.95 -0.75
CA PHE A 23 16.48 -8.40 -2.07
C PHE A 23 17.64 -9.05 -2.84
N LEU A 24 18.82 -8.43 -2.85
CA LEU A 24 20.01 -8.95 -3.55
C LEU A 24 20.59 -10.21 -2.89
N LYS A 25 20.53 -10.31 -1.56
CA LYS A 25 21.00 -11.49 -0.82
C LYS A 25 20.25 -12.76 -1.21
N GLU A 26 18.92 -12.65 -1.33
CA GLU A 26 18.04 -13.77 -1.71
C GLU A 26 17.46 -13.54 -3.12
N PHE A 27 18.30 -13.06 -4.05
CA PHE A 27 17.87 -12.61 -5.37
C PHE A 27 17.10 -13.67 -6.15
N GLN A 28 17.60 -14.92 -6.15
CA GLN A 28 16.96 -16.02 -6.85
C GLN A 28 15.56 -16.31 -6.31
N TYR A 29 15.38 -16.32 -4.99
CA TYR A 29 14.08 -16.56 -4.38
C TYR A 29 13.08 -15.45 -4.74
N PHE A 30 13.48 -14.19 -4.52
CA PHE A 30 12.58 -13.04 -4.74
C PHE A 30 12.26 -12.78 -6.21
N THR A 31 13.15 -13.17 -7.12
CA THR A 31 12.99 -12.95 -8.57
C THR A 31 12.27 -14.10 -9.28
N THR A 32 12.30 -15.32 -8.75
CA THR A 32 11.65 -16.47 -9.40
C THR A 32 10.19 -16.59 -8.99
N THR A 33 9.90 -16.75 -7.70
CA THR A 33 8.55 -17.12 -7.25
C THR A 33 7.64 -15.90 -7.10
N PRO A 34 8.00 -14.85 -6.33
CA PRO A 34 7.13 -13.68 -6.14
C PRO A 34 6.93 -12.84 -7.41
N VAL A 35 7.98 -12.64 -8.21
CA VAL A 35 7.87 -11.86 -9.45
C VAL A 35 7.01 -12.58 -10.48
N LEU A 36 7.15 -13.91 -10.64
CA LEU A 36 6.30 -14.67 -11.57
C LEU A 36 4.84 -14.63 -11.14
N LEU A 37 4.57 -14.66 -9.83
CA LEU A 37 3.24 -14.47 -9.27
C LEU A 37 2.72 -13.03 -9.43
N MET A 38 3.57 -12.00 -9.40
CA MET A 38 3.17 -10.60 -9.62
C MET A 38 3.01 -10.22 -11.09
N LEU A 39 3.64 -10.96 -12.00
CA LEU A 39 3.67 -10.66 -13.43
C LEU A 39 2.27 -10.53 -14.07
N PRO A 40 1.30 -11.45 -13.86
CA PRO A 40 -0.02 -11.31 -14.47
C PRO A 40 -0.78 -10.09 -13.94
N PHE A 41 -0.62 -9.73 -12.67
CA PHE A 41 -1.15 -8.48 -12.12
C PHE A 41 -0.51 -7.25 -12.80
N SER A 42 0.82 -7.21 -12.88
CA SER A 42 1.56 -6.09 -13.47
C SER A 42 1.22 -5.88 -14.95
N ALA A 43 1.12 -6.96 -15.71
CA ALA A 43 0.70 -6.92 -17.10
C ALA A 43 -0.72 -6.36 -17.25
N SER A 44 -1.65 -6.76 -16.38
CA SER A 44 -3.02 -6.24 -16.38
C SER A 44 -3.10 -4.75 -16.05
N VAL A 45 -2.31 -4.27 -15.08
CA VAL A 45 -2.25 -2.85 -14.73
C VAL A 45 -1.69 -2.02 -15.88
N LEU A 46 -0.59 -2.45 -16.49
CA LEU A 46 0.01 -1.77 -17.64
C LEU A 46 -0.93 -1.78 -18.85
N LEU A 47 -1.60 -2.92 -19.10
CA LEU A 47 -2.55 -3.03 -20.20
C LEU A 47 -3.79 -2.15 -19.95
N SER A 48 -4.29 -2.06 -18.73
CA SER A 48 -5.42 -1.19 -18.43
C SER A 48 -5.08 0.29 -18.60
N LEU A 49 -3.82 0.69 -18.33
CA LEU A 49 -3.32 2.02 -18.65
C LEU A 49 -3.29 2.31 -20.17
N ALA A 50 -3.09 1.29 -21.01
CA ALA A 50 -3.11 1.42 -22.47
C ALA A 50 -4.53 1.44 -23.05
N VAL A 51 -5.44 0.63 -22.50
CA VAL A 51 -6.84 0.52 -22.96
C VAL A 51 -7.67 1.74 -22.52
N PHE A 52 -7.29 2.38 -21.41
CA PHE A 52 -8.04 3.47 -20.79
C PHE A 52 -7.22 4.78 -20.73
N PRO A 53 -6.78 5.36 -21.86
CA PRO A 53 -6.13 6.66 -21.84
C PRO A 53 -7.11 7.73 -21.34
N SER A 54 -6.63 8.63 -20.47
CA SER A 54 -7.41 9.70 -19.84
C SER A 54 -7.90 10.80 -20.81
N SER A 55 -7.71 10.61 -22.12
CA SER A 55 -8.10 11.51 -23.19
C SER A 55 -9.04 10.77 -24.17
N SER A 56 -10.33 11.00 -23.98
CA SER A 56 -11.41 10.94 -24.99
C SER A 56 -11.22 10.00 -26.21
N SER A 57 -11.67 8.74 -26.14
CA SER A 57 -12.14 7.92 -27.29
C SER A 57 -12.65 6.52 -26.79
N PRO A 58 -13.15 5.58 -27.63
CA PRO A 58 -14.59 5.28 -27.79
C PRO A 58 -15.15 3.99 -27.14
N PRO A 59 -14.40 3.03 -26.55
CA PRO A 59 -14.96 1.70 -26.25
C PRO A 59 -16.04 1.75 -25.14
N PHE A 60 -15.99 2.75 -24.27
CA PHE A 60 -16.99 2.94 -23.23
C PHE A 60 -18.31 3.55 -23.71
N SER A 61 -18.36 4.15 -24.91
CA SER A 61 -19.65 4.60 -25.47
C SER A 61 -20.59 3.41 -25.67
N ILE A 62 -20.03 2.26 -26.09
CA ILE A 62 -20.77 1.01 -26.30
C ILE A 62 -21.20 0.39 -24.97
N ILE A 63 -20.29 0.29 -23.98
CA ILE A 63 -20.63 -0.25 -22.65
C ILE A 63 -21.66 0.64 -21.95
N HIS A 64 -21.50 1.97 -22.03
CA HIS A 64 -22.45 2.93 -21.49
C HIS A 64 -23.81 2.83 -22.20
N ALA A 65 -23.83 2.68 -23.52
CA ALA A 65 -25.06 2.46 -24.29
C ALA A 65 -25.75 1.14 -23.92
N HIS A 66 -24.98 0.07 -23.68
CA HIS A 66 -25.52 -1.24 -23.30
C HIS A 66 -26.05 -1.25 -21.86
N LEU A 67 -25.34 -0.62 -20.92
CA LEU A 67 -25.82 -0.43 -19.54
C LEU A 67 -27.08 0.44 -19.50
N LYS A 68 -27.11 1.52 -20.30
CA LYS A 68 -28.29 2.37 -20.47
C LYS A 68 -29.47 1.60 -21.08
N SER A 69 -29.21 0.73 -22.06
CA SER A 69 -30.21 -0.14 -22.67
C SER A 69 -30.72 -1.20 -21.69
N LEU A 70 -29.85 -1.83 -20.90
CA LEU A 70 -30.22 -2.81 -19.88
C LEU A 70 -31.04 -2.19 -18.75
N LEU A 71 -30.70 -0.97 -18.31
CA LEU A 71 -31.49 -0.25 -17.30
C LEU A 71 -32.84 0.21 -17.84
N HIS A 72 -32.89 0.60 -19.13
CA HIS A 72 -34.14 0.94 -19.79
C HIS A 72 -35.03 -0.29 -19.95
N ALA A 73 -34.45 -1.45 -20.27
CA ALA A 73 -35.14 -2.73 -20.30
C ALA A 73 -35.59 -3.20 -18.91
N ALA A 74 -34.88 -2.81 -17.85
CA ALA A 74 -35.25 -3.08 -16.45
C ALA A 74 -36.34 -2.14 -15.89
N GLY A 75 -36.84 -1.18 -16.67
CA GLY A 75 -37.90 -0.24 -16.25
C GLY A 75 -37.46 0.79 -15.18
N ILE A 76 -36.17 0.89 -14.89
CA ILE A 76 -35.62 1.80 -13.87
C ILE A 76 -35.43 3.17 -14.53
N SER A 77 -36.35 4.12 -14.31
CA SER A 77 -36.18 5.50 -14.81
C SER A 77 -35.04 6.19 -14.05
N LEU A 78 -33.84 6.18 -14.64
CA LEU A 78 -32.64 6.72 -14.01
C LEU A 78 -32.74 8.26 -13.99
N SER A 79 -32.86 8.85 -12.79
CA SER A 79 -32.74 10.31 -12.61
C SER A 79 -31.46 10.83 -13.27
N TRP A 80 -31.53 12.04 -13.86
CA TRP A 80 -30.36 12.73 -14.43
C TRP A 80 -29.17 12.75 -13.46
N LEU A 81 -29.42 12.76 -12.15
CA LEU A 81 -28.43 12.70 -11.09
C LEU A 81 -27.63 11.38 -11.08
N LEU A 82 -28.30 10.23 -11.31
CA LEU A 82 -27.69 8.90 -11.34
C LEU A 82 -26.95 8.63 -12.68
N VAL A 83 -27.50 9.08 -13.81
CA VAL A 83 -26.84 9.01 -15.14
C VAL A 83 -25.49 9.72 -15.12
N SER A 84 -25.40 10.82 -14.40
CA SER A 84 -24.20 11.66 -14.34
C SER A 84 -23.30 11.35 -13.12
N LEU A 85 -23.80 10.61 -12.13
CA LEU A 85 -23.01 9.85 -11.17
C LEU A 85 -22.23 8.73 -11.89
N PHE A 86 -22.89 8.01 -12.81
CA PHE A 86 -22.28 7.04 -13.73
C PHE A 86 -21.64 7.72 -14.95
N ASN A 87 -20.86 8.78 -14.71
CA ASN A 87 -20.10 9.46 -15.76
C ASN A 87 -19.06 8.52 -16.39
N LEU A 88 -18.67 8.79 -17.65
CA LEU A 88 -17.68 8.00 -18.40
C LEU A 88 -16.41 7.72 -17.59
N ASN A 89 -15.86 8.72 -16.90
CA ASN A 89 -14.65 8.59 -16.08
C ASN A 89 -14.82 7.65 -14.87
N LEU A 90 -16.02 7.57 -14.30
CA LEU A 90 -16.32 6.72 -13.15
C LEU A 90 -16.57 5.28 -13.61
N SER A 91 -17.28 5.09 -14.72
CA SER A 91 -17.40 3.77 -15.36
C SER A 91 -16.04 3.21 -15.79
N GLN A 92 -15.15 4.06 -16.30
CA GLN A 92 -13.79 3.68 -16.70
C GLN A 92 -12.93 3.26 -15.50
N THR A 93 -13.02 3.97 -14.37
CA THR A 93 -12.30 3.58 -13.14
C THR A 93 -12.87 2.30 -12.54
N ILE A 94 -14.20 2.17 -12.42
CA ILE A 94 -14.85 0.94 -11.92
C ILE A 94 -14.51 -0.26 -12.79
N CYS A 95 -14.58 -0.13 -14.11
CA CYS A 95 -14.25 -1.23 -15.01
C CYS A 95 -12.76 -1.58 -14.99
N ASN A 96 -11.86 -0.60 -14.83
CA ASN A 96 -10.45 -0.89 -14.62
C ASN A 96 -10.24 -1.69 -13.32
N TYR A 97 -10.92 -1.30 -12.23
CA TYR A 97 -10.88 -2.06 -10.98
C TYR A 97 -11.45 -3.47 -11.15
N LEU A 98 -12.60 -3.63 -11.82
CA LEU A 98 -13.23 -4.94 -12.05
C LEU A 98 -12.36 -5.86 -12.92
N LEU A 99 -11.71 -5.31 -13.95
CA LEU A 99 -10.84 -6.04 -14.86
C LEU A 99 -9.56 -6.51 -14.15
N CYS A 100 -8.98 -5.69 -13.28
CA CYS A 100 -7.80 -6.05 -12.50
C CYS A 100 -8.13 -6.88 -11.24
N LEU A 101 -9.37 -6.83 -10.72
CA LEU A 101 -9.80 -7.47 -9.48
C LEU A 101 -9.42 -8.96 -9.35
N PRO A 102 -9.71 -9.84 -10.33
CA PRO A 102 -9.39 -11.26 -10.18
C PRO A 102 -7.87 -11.50 -10.07
N LEU A 103 -7.08 -10.73 -10.80
CA LEU A 103 -5.61 -10.82 -10.80
C LEU A 103 -5.01 -10.24 -9.54
N ILE A 104 -5.64 -9.21 -8.97
CA ILE A 104 -5.27 -8.69 -7.67
C ILE A 104 -5.55 -9.72 -6.57
N LEU A 105 -6.76 -10.29 -6.54
CA LEU A 105 -7.18 -11.22 -5.48
C LEU A 105 -6.41 -12.54 -5.49
N SER A 106 -5.95 -12.99 -6.65
CA SER A 106 -5.14 -14.20 -6.78
C SER A 106 -3.65 -13.86 -6.73
N SER A 107 -3.12 -13.36 -7.83
CA SER A 107 -1.70 -13.32 -8.11
C SER A 107 -0.92 -12.32 -7.23
N PHE A 108 -1.46 -11.11 -7.03
CA PHE A 108 -0.82 -10.07 -6.21
C PHE A 108 -0.84 -10.39 -4.71
N VAL A 109 -1.99 -10.83 -4.18
CA VAL A 109 -2.12 -11.17 -2.76
C VAL A 109 -1.25 -12.39 -2.41
N ILE A 110 -1.23 -13.43 -3.26
CA ILE A 110 -0.38 -14.61 -3.05
C ILE A 110 1.11 -14.22 -3.10
N ALA A 111 1.51 -13.35 -4.04
CA ALA A 111 2.88 -12.88 -4.11
C ALA A 111 3.30 -12.10 -2.85
N LYS A 112 2.47 -11.16 -2.36
CA LYS A 112 2.76 -10.44 -1.10
C LYS A 112 2.82 -11.39 0.10
N ALA A 113 1.94 -12.38 0.18
CA ALA A 113 1.99 -13.41 1.22
C ALA A 113 3.32 -14.18 1.20
N SER A 114 3.82 -14.54 0.01
CA SER A 114 5.09 -15.27 -0.14
C SER A 114 6.32 -14.47 0.31
N ILE A 115 6.33 -13.16 0.07
CA ILE A 115 7.40 -12.26 0.48
C ILE A 115 7.38 -12.09 2.00
N ILE A 116 6.19 -11.83 2.58
CA ILE A 116 6.00 -11.68 4.02
C ILE A 116 6.42 -12.96 4.75
N GLN A 117 6.04 -14.12 4.22
CA GLN A 117 6.42 -15.41 4.78
C GLN A 117 7.95 -15.62 4.75
N ALA A 118 8.62 -15.31 3.65
CA ALA A 118 10.08 -15.42 3.55
C ALA A 118 10.80 -14.52 4.56
N LEU A 119 10.31 -13.29 4.74
CA LEU A 119 10.89 -12.34 5.69
C LEU A 119 10.58 -12.69 7.15
N ASN A 120 9.46 -13.36 7.43
CA ASN A 120 9.12 -13.86 8.76
C ASN A 120 9.84 -15.18 9.11
N GLY A 121 10.12 -16.01 8.10
CA GLY A 121 10.74 -17.33 8.22
C GLY A 121 12.16 -17.32 8.78
N HIS A 122 12.85 -16.18 8.85
CA HIS A 122 14.17 -16.09 9.49
C HIS A 122 14.16 -16.36 11.01
N ARG A 123 12.99 -16.58 11.64
CA ARG A 123 12.87 -17.08 13.03
C ARG A 123 12.44 -18.54 13.17
N ARG A 124 12.19 -19.29 12.09
CA ARG A 124 11.83 -20.72 12.17
C ARG A 124 12.45 -21.51 11.03
N SER A 125 13.57 -22.16 11.33
CA SER A 125 14.12 -23.26 10.53
C SER A 125 13.12 -24.41 10.51
N LEU A 126 12.37 -24.61 9.42
CA LEU A 126 11.88 -25.90 8.91
C LEU A 126 11.06 -25.66 7.62
N PRO A 127 10.87 -26.67 6.74
CA PRO A 127 10.45 -26.47 5.35
C PRO A 127 9.02 -25.94 5.27
N LEU A 128 8.82 -24.93 4.41
CA LEU A 128 7.55 -24.25 4.18
C LEU A 128 6.48 -25.24 3.68
N PRO A 129 5.43 -25.56 4.46
CA PRO A 129 4.29 -26.27 3.92
C PRO A 129 3.35 -25.27 3.24
N PHE A 130 2.84 -25.62 2.06
CA PHE A 130 1.75 -24.90 1.36
C PHE A 130 0.52 -24.61 2.25
N SER A 131 0.38 -25.32 3.37
CA SER A 131 -0.59 -25.09 4.45
C SER A 131 -0.52 -23.67 5.07
N SER A 132 0.70 -23.12 5.28
CA SER A 132 0.86 -21.81 5.92
C SER A 132 0.44 -20.64 5.04
N PHE A 133 0.58 -20.78 3.71
CA PHE A 133 0.16 -19.77 2.73
C PHE A 133 -1.34 -19.52 2.80
N ARG A 134 -2.14 -20.57 3.00
CA ARG A 134 -3.61 -20.46 3.09
C ARG A 134 -4.04 -19.68 4.34
N SER A 135 -3.27 -19.77 5.42
CA SER A 135 -3.51 -19.04 6.66
C SER A 135 -3.28 -17.54 6.48
N LEU A 136 -2.21 -17.14 5.78
CA LEU A 136 -1.89 -15.73 5.48
C LEU A 136 -2.76 -15.13 4.36
N TYR A 137 -3.22 -15.97 3.42
CA TYR A 137 -4.04 -15.52 2.30
C TYR A 137 -5.38 -14.90 2.76
N LYS A 138 -6.06 -15.52 3.74
CA LYS A 138 -7.36 -15.04 4.23
C LYS A 138 -7.30 -13.62 4.83
N PRO A 139 -6.41 -13.31 5.81
CA PRO A 139 -6.25 -11.97 6.35
C PRO A 139 -5.87 -10.93 5.30
N LEU A 140 -4.94 -11.26 4.39
CA LEU A 140 -4.51 -10.36 3.34
C LEU A 140 -5.64 -10.07 2.34
N LEU A 141 -6.40 -11.08 1.93
CA LEU A 141 -7.51 -10.93 0.99
C LEU A 141 -8.60 -10.05 1.59
N ILE A 142 -9.00 -10.29 2.85
CA ILE A 142 -10.03 -9.49 3.51
C ILE A 142 -9.56 -8.04 3.66
N THR A 143 -8.30 -7.83 4.07
CA THR A 143 -7.72 -6.48 4.19
C THR A 143 -7.65 -5.77 2.84
N HIS A 144 -7.32 -6.50 1.77
CA HIS A 144 -7.32 -5.96 0.42
C HIS A 144 -8.74 -5.56 -0.04
N LEU A 145 -9.75 -6.39 0.20
CA LEU A 145 -11.15 -6.07 -0.11
C LEU A 145 -11.61 -4.82 0.66
N CYS A 146 -11.27 -4.70 1.95
CA CYS A 146 -11.56 -3.49 2.73
C CYS A 146 -10.88 -2.25 2.13
N ASN A 147 -9.59 -2.33 1.76
CA ASN A 147 -8.87 -1.24 1.10
C ASN A 147 -9.51 -0.84 -0.23
N LEU A 148 -9.94 -1.82 -1.02
CA LEU A 148 -10.61 -1.59 -2.30
C LEU A 148 -11.94 -0.85 -2.09
N ILE A 149 -12.78 -1.31 -1.16
CA ILE A 149 -14.05 -0.67 -0.85
C ILE A 149 -13.82 0.78 -0.41
N LEU A 150 -12.86 1.02 0.50
CA LEU A 150 -12.51 2.37 0.94
C LEU A 150 -12.06 3.27 -0.21
N ASN A 151 -11.18 2.77 -1.08
CA ASN A 151 -10.70 3.52 -2.24
C ASN A 151 -11.82 3.84 -3.24
N ILE A 152 -12.76 2.92 -3.45
CA ILE A 152 -13.95 3.18 -4.29
C ILE A 152 -14.82 4.24 -3.63
N THR A 153 -15.13 4.12 -2.33
CA THR A 153 -15.96 5.10 -1.61
C THR A 153 -15.35 6.50 -1.64
N ILE A 154 -14.03 6.61 -1.42
CA ILE A 154 -13.33 7.91 -1.48
C ILE A 154 -13.37 8.49 -2.89
N ASN A 155 -13.14 7.68 -3.92
CA ASN A 155 -13.23 8.14 -5.32
C ASN A 155 -14.65 8.59 -5.68
N MET A 156 -15.69 7.85 -5.25
CA MET A 156 -17.08 8.25 -5.44
C MET A 156 -17.39 9.59 -4.75
N ALA A 157 -16.95 9.75 -3.50
CA ALA A 157 -17.13 10.99 -2.75
C ALA A 157 -16.39 12.18 -3.40
N ALA A 158 -15.16 11.96 -3.87
CA ALA A 158 -14.37 12.96 -4.58
C ALA A 158 -15.06 13.41 -5.88
N MET A 159 -15.54 12.47 -6.69
CA MET A 159 -16.23 12.82 -7.95
C MET A 159 -17.53 13.57 -7.70
N ASN A 160 -18.30 13.17 -6.68
CA ASN A 160 -19.53 13.87 -6.30
C ASN A 160 -19.27 15.30 -5.84
N THR A 161 -18.30 15.49 -4.95
CA THR A 161 -17.94 16.81 -4.43
C THR A 161 -17.40 17.72 -5.53
N ILE A 162 -16.44 17.25 -6.33
CA ILE A 162 -15.92 17.96 -7.51
C ILE A 162 -17.09 18.42 -8.39
N ARG A 163 -18.05 17.54 -8.65
CA ARG A 163 -19.19 17.85 -9.49
C ARG A 163 -20.17 18.85 -8.87
N THR A 164 -20.49 18.72 -7.59
CA THR A 164 -21.32 19.72 -6.90
C THR A 164 -20.66 21.08 -6.93
N PHE A 165 -19.33 21.13 -6.85
CA PHE A 165 -18.58 22.38 -6.94
C PHE A 165 -18.57 22.96 -8.35
N VAL A 166 -18.40 22.15 -9.39
CA VAL A 166 -18.55 22.61 -10.79
C VAL A 166 -19.93 23.20 -11.03
N PHE A 167 -20.98 22.60 -10.46
CA PHE A 167 -22.35 23.10 -10.59
C PHE A 167 -22.58 24.40 -9.82
N LEU A 168 -22.05 24.51 -8.60
CA LEU A 168 -22.32 25.64 -7.70
C LEU A 168 -21.39 26.84 -7.94
N SER A 169 -20.15 26.59 -8.35
CA SER A 169 -19.09 27.58 -8.44
C SER A 169 -18.29 27.31 -9.71
N ASN A 170 -18.49 28.14 -10.73
CA ASN A 170 -17.73 28.04 -11.99
C ASN A 170 -16.28 28.56 -11.86
N ASN A 171 -15.72 28.54 -10.64
CA ASN A 171 -14.38 29.04 -10.34
C ASN A 171 -13.34 27.93 -10.59
N PRO A 172 -12.48 28.06 -11.62
CA PRO A 172 -11.53 27.00 -11.99
C PRO A 172 -10.46 26.76 -10.91
N ILE A 173 -10.08 27.79 -10.16
CA ILE A 173 -9.09 27.70 -9.08
C ILE A 173 -9.61 26.78 -7.97
N PHE A 174 -10.85 26.97 -7.53
CA PHE A 174 -11.45 26.16 -6.48
C PHE A 174 -11.52 24.67 -6.90
N LEU A 175 -11.90 24.42 -8.16
CA LEU A 175 -11.91 23.07 -8.73
C LEU A 175 -10.52 22.42 -8.71
N MET A 176 -9.47 23.16 -9.07
CA MET A 176 -8.08 22.66 -9.02
C MET A 176 -7.65 22.32 -7.59
N VAL A 177 -7.95 23.18 -6.62
CA VAL A 177 -7.64 22.94 -5.20
C VAL A 177 -8.38 21.70 -4.70
N THR A 178 -9.69 21.60 -4.94
CA THR A 178 -10.50 20.44 -4.53
C THR A 178 -9.96 19.14 -5.12
N ARG A 179 -9.66 19.10 -6.42
CA ARG A 179 -9.07 17.93 -7.07
C ARG A 179 -7.74 17.55 -6.44
N THR A 180 -6.88 18.53 -6.19
CA THR A 180 -5.55 18.31 -5.60
C THR A 180 -5.65 17.72 -4.19
N VAL A 181 -6.54 18.26 -3.34
CA VAL A 181 -6.78 17.73 -1.99
C VAL A 181 -7.23 16.26 -2.05
N PHE A 182 -8.19 15.92 -2.92
CA PHE A 182 -8.64 14.54 -3.06
C PHE A 182 -7.54 13.60 -3.57
N TYR A 183 -6.69 14.04 -4.50
CA TYR A 183 -5.55 13.24 -4.96
C TYR A 183 -4.53 13.00 -3.85
N ILE A 184 -4.24 14.00 -3.01
CA ILE A 184 -3.37 13.85 -1.86
C ILE A 184 -3.95 12.82 -0.89
N ILE A 185 -5.26 12.89 -0.60
CA ILE A 185 -5.95 11.90 0.25
C ILE A 185 -5.84 10.51 -0.37
N LEU A 186 -6.12 10.35 -1.66
CA LEU A 186 -6.05 9.06 -2.35
C LEU A 186 -4.63 8.46 -2.31
N ALA A 187 -3.61 9.27 -2.60
CA ALA A 187 -2.21 8.84 -2.52
C ALA A 187 -1.84 8.37 -1.11
N ASN A 188 -2.27 9.12 -0.11
CA ASN A 188 -2.08 8.76 1.29
C ASN A 188 -2.78 7.44 1.66
N MET A 189 -3.97 7.20 1.15
CA MET A 189 -4.70 5.95 1.40
C MET A 189 -4.08 4.76 0.70
N MET A 190 -3.48 4.93 -0.49
CA MET A 190 -2.74 3.86 -1.17
C MET A 190 -1.51 3.42 -0.35
N VAL A 191 -0.73 4.37 0.17
CA VAL A 191 0.43 4.08 1.04
C VAL A 191 -0.01 3.35 2.31
N VAL A 192 -1.08 3.82 2.98
CA VAL A 192 -1.63 3.17 4.18
C VAL A 192 -2.17 1.78 3.85
N GLY A 193 -2.84 1.62 2.71
CA GLY A 193 -3.38 0.33 2.27
C GLY A 193 -2.28 -0.70 2.03
N ASN A 194 -1.18 -0.32 1.37
CA ASN A 194 -0.01 -1.18 1.18
C ASN A 194 0.65 -1.57 2.50
N LEU A 195 0.75 -0.62 3.44
CA LEU A 195 1.24 -0.90 4.79
C LEU A 195 0.29 -1.81 5.58
N ALA A 196 -1.02 -1.62 5.45
CA ALA A 196 -2.05 -2.45 6.11
C ALA A 196 -1.99 -3.92 5.67
N LEU A 197 -1.68 -4.18 4.39
CA LEU A 197 -1.47 -5.55 3.91
C LEU A 197 -0.26 -6.22 4.56
N VAL A 198 0.82 -5.46 4.78
CA VAL A 198 2.00 -5.96 5.50
C VAL A 198 1.67 -6.20 6.97
N VAL A 199 1.00 -5.25 7.64
CA VAL A 199 0.55 -5.42 9.04
C VAL A 199 -0.35 -6.64 9.18
N ALA A 200 -1.31 -6.83 8.26
CA ALA A 200 -2.19 -8.00 8.24
C ALA A 200 -1.40 -9.32 8.13
N GLY A 201 -0.34 -9.37 7.33
CA GLY A 201 0.48 -10.58 7.16
C GLY A 201 1.52 -10.79 8.27
N MET A 202 2.00 -9.72 8.91
CA MET A 202 3.00 -9.82 9.97
C MET A 202 2.34 -10.14 11.33
N GLU A 203 1.18 -9.56 11.61
CA GLU A 203 0.46 -9.71 12.90
C GLU A 203 -0.79 -10.60 12.81
N ASN A 204 -1.06 -11.22 11.65
CA ASN A 204 -2.30 -11.98 11.39
C ASN A 204 -3.60 -11.20 11.70
N CYS A 205 -3.56 -9.87 11.54
CA CYS A 205 -4.72 -9.00 11.73
C CYS A 205 -5.60 -8.96 10.46
N ILE A 206 -6.90 -8.73 10.62
CA ILE A 206 -7.87 -8.82 9.52
C ILE A 206 -8.58 -7.47 9.28
N GLY A 207 -8.71 -7.08 8.01
CA GLY A 207 -9.64 -6.05 7.57
C GLY A 207 -9.35 -4.66 8.16
N ILE A 208 -10.39 -4.03 8.70
CA ILE A 208 -10.33 -2.67 9.26
C ILE A 208 -9.34 -2.57 10.43
N LEU A 209 -9.14 -3.65 11.20
CA LEU A 209 -8.19 -3.63 12.31
C LEU A 209 -6.75 -3.43 11.80
N ALA A 210 -6.37 -4.10 10.71
CA ALA A 210 -5.06 -3.93 10.09
C ALA A 210 -4.89 -2.52 9.51
N ILE A 211 -5.95 -1.96 8.92
CA ILE A 211 -5.95 -0.59 8.39
C ILE A 211 -5.77 0.44 9.52
N ARG A 212 -6.50 0.27 10.64
CA ARG A 212 -6.37 1.15 11.81
C ARG A 212 -4.97 1.09 12.39
N LYS A 213 -4.39 -0.11 12.52
CA LYS A 213 -3.01 -0.27 12.98
C LYS A 213 -2.00 0.36 12.03
N ALA A 214 -2.15 0.18 10.72
CA ALA A 214 -1.30 0.84 9.73
C ALA A 214 -1.41 2.37 9.79
N PHE A 215 -2.61 2.90 10.04
CA PHE A 215 -2.83 4.33 10.23
C PHE A 215 -2.15 4.85 11.50
N LEU A 216 -2.21 4.11 12.62
CA LEU A 216 -1.51 4.45 13.86
C LEU A 216 0.01 4.39 13.68
N LEU A 217 0.52 3.35 13.04
CA LEU A 217 1.93 3.17 12.75
C LEU A 217 2.45 4.35 11.91
N ARG A 218 1.70 4.72 10.89
CA ARG A 218 1.99 5.89 10.07
C ARG A 218 1.93 7.18 10.88
N ARG A 219 0.90 7.37 11.73
CA ARG A 219 0.75 8.59 12.54
C ARG A 219 1.97 8.86 13.42
N GLY A 220 2.57 7.82 13.99
CA GLY A 220 3.79 7.94 14.79
C GLY A 220 5.06 8.25 13.97
N THR A 221 5.05 8.00 12.66
CA THR A 221 6.24 8.05 11.78
C THR A 221 5.94 8.72 10.43
N ASN A 222 5.05 9.73 10.44
CA ASN A 222 4.36 10.24 9.25
C ASN A 222 5.30 10.60 8.09
N SER A 223 6.42 11.25 8.39
CA SER A 223 7.45 11.67 7.42
C SER A 223 8.23 10.48 6.86
N MET A 224 8.55 9.49 7.69
CA MET A 224 9.38 8.34 7.32
C MET A 224 8.66 7.36 6.39
N ALA A 225 7.40 7.04 6.68
CA ALA A 225 6.60 6.14 5.84
C ALA A 225 6.40 6.70 4.43
N LEU A 226 6.14 8.01 4.34
CA LEU A 226 6.02 8.73 3.07
C LEU A 226 7.34 8.78 2.31
N LEU A 227 8.44 9.09 3.01
CA LEU A 227 9.77 9.16 2.41
C LEU A 227 10.25 7.81 1.87
N LEU A 228 9.85 6.71 2.52
CA LEU A 228 10.14 5.35 2.06
C LEU A 228 9.34 4.97 0.81
N ALA A 229 8.05 5.34 0.77
CA ALA A 229 7.16 5.02 -0.33
C ALA A 229 7.46 5.87 -1.59
N LEU A 230 7.94 7.10 -1.41
CA LEU A 230 8.17 8.05 -2.49
C LEU A 230 9.08 7.52 -3.62
N PRO A 231 10.33 7.07 -3.38
CA PRO A 231 11.21 6.62 -4.45
C PRO A 231 10.68 5.39 -5.20
N LEU A 232 10.02 4.48 -4.49
CA LEU A 232 9.41 3.28 -5.09
C LEU A 232 8.21 3.64 -5.97
N ASN A 233 7.34 4.53 -5.50
CA ASN A 233 6.20 5.04 -6.27
C ASN A 233 6.65 5.86 -7.49
N CYS A 234 7.70 6.67 -7.35
CA CYS A 234 8.32 7.37 -8.49
C CYS A 234 8.89 6.37 -9.50
N GLY A 235 9.52 5.29 -9.04
CA GLY A 235 9.99 4.21 -9.90
C GLY A 235 8.87 3.52 -10.67
N LEU A 236 7.77 3.17 -9.99
CA LEU A 236 6.59 2.58 -10.63
C LEU A 236 6.00 3.52 -11.70
N ALA A 237 5.85 4.81 -11.38
CA ALA A 237 5.37 5.81 -12.33
C ALA A 237 6.32 5.99 -13.54
N ALA A 238 7.63 5.89 -13.34
CA ALA A 238 8.60 5.93 -14.42
C ALA A 238 8.48 4.71 -15.35
N ILE A 239 8.23 3.51 -14.80
CA ILE A 239 7.99 2.29 -15.58
C ILE A 239 6.67 2.39 -16.35
N GLU A 240 5.61 2.93 -15.75
CA GLU A 240 4.36 3.20 -16.47
C GLU A 240 4.56 4.18 -17.63
N ALA A 241 5.34 5.24 -17.42
CA ALA A 241 5.69 6.19 -18.46
C ALA A 241 6.53 5.54 -19.56
N LEU A 242 7.47 4.65 -19.20
CA LEU A 242 8.28 3.87 -20.14
C LEU A 242 7.39 2.96 -20.99
N PHE A 243 6.43 2.26 -20.38
CA PHE A 243 5.46 1.43 -21.08
C PHE A 243 4.66 2.23 -22.11
N ARG A 244 4.16 3.40 -21.71
CA ARG A 244 3.43 4.31 -22.61
C ARG A 244 4.31 4.78 -23.77
N PHE A 245 5.55 5.18 -23.48
CA PHE A 245 6.45 5.72 -24.48
C PHE A 245 6.96 4.67 -25.48
N ARG A 246 7.25 3.44 -25.01
CA ARG A 246 7.82 2.37 -25.84
C ARG A 246 6.74 1.53 -26.51
N VAL A 247 5.82 0.98 -25.72
CA VAL A 247 4.86 -0.02 -26.21
C VAL A 247 3.62 0.64 -26.79
N VAL A 248 2.98 1.51 -26.01
CA VAL A 248 1.69 2.12 -26.41
C VAL A 248 1.88 3.05 -27.60
N ARG A 249 2.90 3.91 -27.58
CA ARG A 249 3.23 4.79 -28.71
C ARG A 249 3.54 4.01 -29.98
N ALA A 250 4.33 2.94 -29.89
CA ALA A 250 4.66 2.13 -31.05
C ALA A 250 3.42 1.41 -31.61
N TYR A 251 2.56 0.88 -30.74
CA TYR A 251 1.29 0.28 -31.17
C TYR A 251 0.42 1.26 -31.97
N TYR A 252 0.28 2.51 -31.52
CA TYR A 252 -0.48 3.52 -32.25
C TYR A 252 0.16 3.95 -33.58
N LEU A 253 1.49 3.88 -33.71
CA LEU A 253 2.18 4.25 -34.95
C LEU A 253 2.11 3.16 -36.03
N TYR A 254 2.16 1.89 -35.62
CA TYR A 254 2.19 0.76 -36.55
C TYR A 254 0.83 0.06 -36.71
N GLU A 255 -0.16 0.39 -35.87
CA GLU A 255 -1.51 -0.19 -35.79
C GLU A 255 -1.55 -1.73 -35.74
N ARG A 256 -0.42 -2.35 -35.43
CA ARG A 256 -0.22 -3.80 -35.44
C ARG A 256 0.61 -4.22 -34.24
N LEU A 257 0.14 -5.26 -33.55
CA LEU A 257 0.91 -5.90 -32.49
C LEU A 257 2.04 -6.72 -33.11
N THR A 258 3.28 -6.38 -32.82
CA THR A 258 4.45 -7.17 -33.22
C THR A 258 4.97 -7.97 -32.04
N ALA A 259 5.61 -9.12 -32.31
CA ALA A 259 6.20 -9.96 -31.25
C ALA A 259 7.27 -9.18 -30.44
N SER A 260 8.01 -8.27 -31.08
CA SER A 260 8.97 -7.38 -30.42
C SER A 260 8.29 -6.48 -29.39
N MET A 261 7.15 -5.87 -29.74
CA MET A 261 6.38 -5.02 -28.81
C MET A 261 5.83 -5.81 -27.62
N ALA A 262 5.37 -7.05 -27.87
CA ALA A 262 4.88 -7.92 -26.80
C ALA A 262 6.00 -8.31 -25.83
N LEU A 263 7.20 -8.62 -26.34
CA LEU A 263 8.37 -8.94 -25.53
C LEU A 263 8.85 -7.73 -24.73
N GLU A 264 8.90 -6.55 -25.35
CA GLU A 264 9.18 -5.29 -24.64
C GLU A 264 8.15 -5.03 -23.53
N GLY A 265 6.86 -5.20 -23.81
CA GLY A 265 5.80 -5.06 -22.81
C GLY A 265 5.94 -6.04 -21.65
N LEU A 266 6.28 -7.30 -21.94
CA LEU A 266 6.54 -8.32 -20.93
C LEU A 266 7.75 -7.96 -20.06
N PHE A 267 8.83 -7.46 -20.66
CA PHE A 267 10.01 -7.01 -19.93
C PHE A 267 9.70 -5.82 -19.01
N VAL A 268 8.90 -4.87 -19.50
CA VAL A 268 8.45 -3.72 -18.68
C VAL A 268 7.54 -4.18 -17.54
N ALA A 269 6.63 -5.14 -17.77
CA ALA A 269 5.80 -5.74 -16.72
C ALA A 269 6.63 -6.51 -15.67
N TYR A 270 7.72 -7.14 -16.10
CA TYR A 270 8.68 -7.78 -15.20
C TYR A 270 9.42 -6.77 -14.31
N LEU A 271 9.90 -5.65 -14.88
CA LEU A 271 10.50 -4.56 -14.10
C LEU A 271 9.50 -3.95 -13.10
N TYR A 272 8.24 -3.80 -13.51
CA TYR A 272 7.16 -3.33 -12.63
C TYR A 272 6.97 -4.29 -11.44
N SER A 273 6.95 -5.60 -11.72
CA SER A 273 6.83 -6.64 -10.70
C SER A 273 8.00 -6.61 -9.70
N LEU A 274 9.24 -6.40 -10.18
CA LEU A 274 10.41 -6.27 -9.32
C LEU A 274 10.29 -5.10 -8.33
N LEU A 275 9.80 -3.95 -8.79
CA LEU A 275 9.58 -2.80 -7.91
C LEU A 275 8.49 -3.07 -6.86
N LEU A 276 7.41 -3.77 -7.22
CA LEU A 276 6.38 -4.17 -6.25
C LEU A 276 6.90 -5.14 -5.19
N VAL A 277 7.79 -6.06 -5.57
CA VAL A 277 8.48 -6.95 -4.62
C VAL A 277 9.34 -6.13 -3.67
N LEU A 278 10.16 -5.22 -4.21
CA LEU A 278 11.03 -4.35 -3.41
C LEU A 278 10.22 -3.43 -2.47
N GLU A 279 9.08 -2.91 -2.94
CA GLU A 279 8.14 -2.13 -2.12
C GLU A 279 7.62 -2.96 -0.94
N THR A 280 7.22 -4.21 -1.20
CA THR A 280 6.73 -5.10 -0.15
C THR A 280 7.82 -5.40 0.89
N ILE A 281 9.06 -5.66 0.45
CA ILE A 281 10.21 -5.87 1.35
C ILE A 281 10.48 -4.62 2.19
N ALA A 282 10.49 -3.43 1.57
CA ALA A 282 10.69 -2.17 2.26
C ALA A 282 9.62 -1.93 3.33
N CYS A 283 8.33 -2.15 3.01
CA CYS A 283 7.24 -2.05 3.99
C CYS A 283 7.38 -3.05 5.14
N CYS A 284 7.84 -4.29 4.87
CA CYS A 284 8.07 -5.28 5.92
C CYS A 284 9.20 -4.88 6.88
N LEU A 285 10.32 -4.37 6.35
CA LEU A 285 11.43 -3.88 7.16
C LEU A 285 11.05 -2.63 7.94
N PHE A 286 10.27 -1.74 7.34
CA PHE A 286 9.69 -0.58 8.02
C PHE A 286 8.82 -1.00 9.20
N PHE A 287 7.90 -1.93 8.99
CA PHE A 287 7.07 -2.47 10.06
C PHE A 287 7.93 -3.07 11.19
N LYS A 288 8.90 -3.93 10.88
CA LYS A 288 9.82 -4.51 11.88
C LYS A 288 10.59 -3.45 12.67
N THR A 289 11.06 -2.41 11.98
CA THR A 289 11.79 -1.31 12.61
C THR A 289 10.90 -0.56 13.57
N CYS A 290 9.67 -0.23 13.18
CA CYS A 290 8.72 0.45 14.04
C CYS A 290 8.34 -0.40 15.26
N THR A 291 8.01 -1.67 15.06
CA THR A 291 7.70 -2.59 16.15
C THR A 291 8.87 -2.70 17.13
N SER A 292 10.12 -2.78 16.65
CA SER A 292 11.29 -2.81 17.52
C SER A 292 11.40 -1.56 18.41
N ILE A 293 11.11 -0.37 17.90
CA ILE A 293 11.11 0.87 18.70
C ILE A 293 10.07 0.78 19.81
N PHE A 294 8.83 0.38 19.48
CA PHE A 294 7.77 0.23 20.47
C PHE A 294 8.17 -0.71 21.62
N TRP A 295 8.82 -1.84 21.33
CA TRP A 295 9.32 -2.74 22.38
C TRP A 295 10.45 -2.13 23.20
N THR A 296 11.29 -1.28 22.60
CA THR A 296 12.40 -0.64 23.33
C THR A 296 11.85 0.44 24.28
N ASP A 297 10.87 1.23 23.83
CA ASP A 297 10.19 2.25 24.64
C ASP A 297 9.35 1.63 25.78
N GLU A 298 8.73 0.47 25.55
CA GLU A 298 7.96 -0.26 26.58
C GLU A 298 8.87 -0.89 27.66
N ILE A 299 10.08 -1.31 27.27
CA ILE A 299 11.09 -1.81 28.22
C ILE A 299 11.71 -0.66 29.01
N ASP A 300 12.02 0.48 28.38
CA ASP A 300 12.58 1.66 29.06
C ASP A 300 11.57 2.28 30.04
N GLY A 301 10.28 2.28 29.70
CA GLY A 301 9.19 2.72 30.59
C GLY A 301 8.92 1.79 31.78
N TYR A 302 9.39 0.53 31.76
CA TYR A 302 9.28 -0.39 32.89
C TYR A 302 10.43 -0.20 33.89
N TYR A 303 11.59 0.29 33.45
CA TYR A 303 12.72 0.60 34.34
C TYR A 303 12.59 1.96 35.06
N ASP A 304 11.69 2.83 34.62
CA ASP A 304 11.43 4.13 35.25
C ASP A 304 10.37 4.10 36.38
N ILE A 305 9.81 2.93 36.73
CA ILE A 305 8.74 2.81 37.77
C ILE A 305 9.23 2.16 39.08
N GLU A 306 10.44 1.61 39.17
CA GLU A 306 10.95 1.01 40.41
C GLU A 306 12.30 1.59 40.84
N LEU A 307 12.24 2.77 41.46
CA LEU A 307 13.22 3.22 42.46
C LEU A 307 12.52 4.12 43.48
N PRO A 308 11.93 3.58 44.56
CA PRO A 308 11.66 4.39 45.72
C PRO A 308 13.01 4.79 46.32
N LYS A 309 13.26 6.10 46.34
CA LYS A 309 14.26 6.70 47.21
C LYS A 309 13.82 6.46 48.66
N GLU A 310 14.40 5.47 49.33
CA GLU A 310 14.45 5.46 50.79
C GLU A 310 15.59 6.40 51.22
N GLU A 311 15.26 7.69 51.31
CA GLU A 311 15.99 8.63 52.17
C GLU A 311 15.20 8.71 53.47
N ASP A 312 15.68 8.03 54.52
CA ASP A 312 15.31 8.34 55.90
C ASP A 312 16.57 8.25 56.78
N GLU A 313 17.30 9.36 56.86
CA GLU A 313 18.32 9.60 57.89
C GLU A 313 17.71 10.32 59.10
N HIS A 314 17.64 9.59 60.21
CA HIS A 314 17.85 10.00 61.61
C HIS A 314 16.81 10.88 62.35
N PRO A 315 16.62 10.66 63.69
CA PRO A 315 17.63 11.03 64.68
C PRO A 315 17.81 10.13 65.94
N LEU A 316 19.08 10.12 66.39
CA LEU A 316 19.61 10.11 67.76
C LEU A 316 19.23 9.05 68.83
N ALA A 317 20.31 8.45 69.33
CA ALA A 317 20.68 8.21 70.73
C ALA A 317 20.03 7.06 71.52
N LYS A 318 20.83 6.00 71.79
CA LYS A 318 20.95 5.45 73.15
C LYS A 318 22.31 4.80 73.41
N LEU A 319 22.99 5.37 74.40
CA LEU A 319 24.24 4.94 75.03
C LEU A 319 23.91 3.94 76.16
N ARG A 320 24.61 2.79 76.26
CA ARG A 320 25.09 2.14 77.53
C ARG A 320 25.65 0.70 77.34
N THR A 321 26.98 0.60 77.40
CA THR A 321 27.86 -0.21 78.28
C THR A 321 27.49 -1.60 78.84
N SER A 322 28.55 -2.45 78.87
CA SER A 322 28.91 -3.54 79.81
C SER A 322 28.17 -4.87 79.65
N GLU A 323 28.70 -6.09 79.86
CA GLU A 323 30.01 -6.71 80.18
C GLU A 323 29.74 -8.25 80.19
N GLU A 324 30.77 -9.08 79.93
CA GLU A 324 31.02 -10.46 80.45
C GLU A 324 30.02 -11.64 80.19
N LEU A 325 30.41 -12.66 79.39
CA LEU A 325 31.00 -13.99 79.73
C LEU A 325 29.98 -15.03 80.29
N PRO A 326 30.20 -16.37 80.16
CA PRO A 326 31.46 -17.12 80.02
C PRO A 326 31.75 -17.77 78.67
#